data_AF-A0A1D1XGX2-F1
#
_entry.id   AF-A0A1D1XGX2-F1
#
_cell.length_a   1.000
_cell.length_b   1.000
_cell.length_c   1.000
_cell.angle_alpha   90.00
_cell.angle_beta   90.00
_cell.angle_gamma   90.00
#
_symmetry.space_group_name_H-M   'P 1'
#
loop_
_entity.id
_entity.type
_entity.pdbx_description
1 polymer ?
#
loop_
_entity_poly.entity_id
_entity_poly.type
_entity_poly.pdbx_seq_one_letter_code
_entity_poly.pdbx_strand_id
1 'polypeptide(L)'
;MAATVSVSVSVSPPRPLLHPLHASPLPLPSTSSCSSSPPLPPLSMTVFPRLRSLPVPRTRRGLSSLAAAVRQDAVTWAQAPLTLVHPAAADGTLFHVAIDVSDHPDLAASFSAPGQYLQLRVPDAPKPAFLAMASPPSAASSIGVFEFLVKRVPGSTAELLCGLRKGDVVELSGVMGGGFDLDKFSPPEAVSSVFIFATGSGISPIRSLIESGFSANERSDVRLYYGARNLQRMAYQDRFRDWESSGIRIIPVLSQPDDKWRGERGYVQAAFTKVKQILNSSSTGAVLCGHKQMMEGKNSKGSL
;
A
#
# COMPACT_ATOMS: atom_id res chain seq x y z
N MET A 1 -3.20 11.53 -11.02
CA MET A 1 -3.28 11.31 -9.55
C MET A 1 -2.96 9.86 -9.30
N ALA A 2 -1.98 9.56 -8.45
CA ALA A 2 -1.74 8.18 -8.01
C ALA A 2 -2.95 7.69 -7.21
N ALA A 3 -3.33 6.42 -7.36
CA ALA A 3 -4.27 5.81 -6.44
C ALA A 3 -3.61 5.73 -5.06
N THR A 4 -4.32 6.14 -4.01
CA THR A 4 -3.84 5.94 -2.63
C THR A 4 -4.12 4.50 -2.25
N VAL A 5 -3.06 3.76 -1.91
CA VAL A 5 -3.13 2.40 -1.38
C VAL A 5 -3.05 2.51 0.14
N SER A 6 -4.07 2.01 0.86
CA SER A 6 -4.08 1.97 2.32
C SER A 6 -4.64 0.66 2.82
N VAL A 7 -4.00 0.09 3.84
CA VAL A 7 -4.48 -1.07 4.59
C VAL A 7 -4.71 -0.62 6.02
N SER A 8 -5.86 -0.94 6.57
CA SER A 8 -6.17 -0.73 7.98
C SER A 8 -6.77 -1.99 8.56
N VAL A 9 -6.19 -2.48 9.66
CA VAL A 9 -6.71 -3.61 10.42
C VAL A 9 -6.82 -3.19 11.87
N SER A 10 -8.00 -3.35 12.47
CA SER A 10 -8.26 -2.99 13.87
C SER A 10 -8.17 -4.22 14.76
N VAL A 11 -6.98 -4.81 14.92
CA VAL A 11 -6.83 -5.90 15.89
C VAL A 11 -6.68 -5.30 17.29
N SER A 12 -7.70 -5.45 18.13
CA SER A 12 -7.54 -5.19 19.57
C SER A 12 -6.72 -6.33 20.19
N PRO A 13 -5.72 -6.04 21.04
CA PRO A 13 -5.00 -7.11 21.74
C PRO A 13 -5.98 -7.93 22.60
N PRO A 14 -5.72 -9.23 22.83
CA PRO A 14 -6.55 -10.04 23.71
C PRO A 14 -6.64 -9.36 25.08
N ARG A 15 -7.87 -9.11 25.55
CA ARG A 15 -8.08 -8.62 26.91
C ARG A 15 -7.48 -9.66 27.86
N PRO A 16 -6.61 -9.28 28.82
CA PRO A 16 -6.22 -10.21 29.86
C PRO A 16 -7.48 -10.65 30.60
N LEU A 17 -7.64 -11.97 30.75
CA LEU A 17 -8.70 -12.56 31.54
C LEU A 17 -8.56 -12.00 32.96
N LEU A 18 -9.51 -11.15 33.37
CA LEU A 18 -9.64 -10.69 34.73
C LEU A 18 -10.04 -11.89 35.58
N HIS A 19 -9.06 -12.49 36.25
CA HIS A 19 -9.30 -13.43 37.33
C HIS A 19 -10.04 -12.70 38.48
N PRO A 20 -11.10 -13.29 39.05
CA PRO A 20 -11.81 -12.68 40.17
C PRO A 20 -10.91 -12.61 41.40
N LEU A 21 -10.91 -11.42 42.03
CA LEU A 21 -10.24 -11.09 43.28
C LEU A 21 -10.69 -12.03 44.39
N HIS A 22 -9.74 -12.70 45.04
CA HIS A 22 -9.98 -13.37 46.32
C HIS A 22 -9.01 -12.82 47.38
N ALA A 23 -9.59 -12.53 48.55
CA ALA A 23 -9.01 -11.78 49.65
C ALA A 23 -7.76 -12.43 50.28
N SER A 24 -6.84 -11.58 50.75
CA SER A 24 -5.71 -11.93 51.63
C SER A 24 -6.17 -12.50 52.97
N PRO A 25 -5.28 -13.22 53.67
CA PRO A 25 -4.80 -12.67 54.94
C PRO A 25 -3.28 -12.82 55.19
N LEU A 26 -2.81 -12.00 56.14
CA LEU A 26 -1.47 -11.84 56.74
C LEU A 26 -0.84 -13.16 57.26
N PRO A 27 0.51 -13.21 57.47
CA PRO A 27 1.07 -12.90 58.81
C PRO A 27 2.47 -12.23 58.84
N LEU A 28 2.80 -11.62 60.00
CA LEU A 28 4.11 -11.17 60.53
C LEU A 28 4.65 -12.22 61.55
N PRO A 29 5.82 -12.08 62.27
CA PRO A 29 7.03 -11.22 62.15
C PRO A 29 8.41 -11.96 62.38
N SER A 30 9.52 -11.19 62.51
CA SER A 30 10.82 -11.43 63.22
C SER A 30 11.91 -12.31 62.54
N THR A 31 13.24 -12.10 62.63
CA THR A 31 14.20 -11.16 63.29
C THR A 31 15.65 -11.43 62.79
N SER A 32 16.55 -10.42 62.90
CA SER A 32 18.03 -10.45 63.12
C SER A 32 18.96 -11.08 62.05
N SER A 33 20.20 -10.64 61.75
CA SER A 33 21.22 -9.83 62.45
C SER A 33 22.33 -9.29 61.52
N CYS A 34 22.76 -8.05 61.79
CA CYS A 34 24.09 -7.40 61.81
C CYS A 34 25.36 -7.85 61.03
N SER A 35 26.20 -6.81 60.78
CA SER A 35 27.68 -6.74 60.62
C SER A 35 28.20 -6.71 59.17
N SER A 36 29.10 -5.83 58.70
CA SER A 36 29.96 -4.79 59.29
C SER A 36 30.71 -4.03 58.17
N SER A 37 30.70 -2.69 58.24
CA SER A 37 31.85 -1.74 58.08
C SER A 37 32.66 -1.55 56.77
N PRO A 38 33.34 -0.37 56.60
CA PRO A 38 33.62 0.34 55.32
C PRO A 38 35.16 0.55 55.08
N PRO A 39 35.76 1.67 54.54
CA PRO A 39 35.47 2.67 53.47
C PRO A 39 36.65 2.99 52.47
N LEU A 40 36.34 3.68 51.33
CA LEU A 40 37.04 4.77 50.56
C LEU A 40 38.58 4.70 50.15
N PRO A 41 39.21 5.76 49.56
CA PRO A 41 39.65 5.94 48.14
C PRO A 41 41.22 6.11 48.03
N PRO A 42 41.93 6.76 47.03
CA PRO A 42 41.82 8.19 46.65
C PRO A 42 42.27 8.59 45.19
N LEU A 43 42.24 9.90 44.94
CA LEU A 43 42.81 10.69 43.83
C LEU A 43 44.34 10.85 43.88
N SER A 44 44.97 11.19 42.74
CA SER A 44 46.21 12.01 42.63
C SER A 44 46.26 12.65 41.24
N MET A 45 46.30 13.99 41.11
CA MET A 45 47.47 14.92 41.24
C MET A 45 48.40 14.79 40.03
N THR A 46 48.91 15.81 39.32
CA THR A 46 49.41 17.16 39.71
C THR A 46 49.78 17.89 38.38
N VAL A 47 49.45 19.17 38.14
CA VAL A 47 50.27 20.41 38.29
C VAL A 47 50.69 21.10 36.96
N PHE A 48 50.38 22.41 36.92
CA PHE A 48 50.75 23.50 35.99
C PHE A 48 52.24 23.94 36.10
N PRO A 49 52.76 25.06 35.53
CA PRO A 49 52.47 25.86 34.30
C PRO A 49 53.75 26.25 33.49
N ARG A 50 53.63 26.93 32.32
CA ARG A 50 54.22 28.27 32.01
C ARG A 50 54.34 28.62 30.50
N LEU A 51 53.79 29.80 30.18
CA LEU A 51 54.28 30.92 29.34
C LEU A 51 54.63 30.79 27.82
N ARG A 52 53.81 31.54 27.04
CA ARG A 52 54.10 32.50 25.93
C ARG A 52 55.07 32.12 24.80
N SER A 53 54.54 32.12 23.56
CA SER A 53 54.93 33.05 22.49
C SER A 53 53.99 32.97 21.26
N LEU A 54 53.69 34.12 20.66
CA LEU A 54 53.11 34.34 19.31
C LEU A 54 54.29 34.62 18.34
N PRO A 55 54.11 34.84 17.01
CA PRO A 55 53.12 34.39 16.01
C PRO A 55 53.78 33.87 14.70
N VAL A 56 53.09 33.14 13.81
CA VAL A 56 53.39 33.14 12.36
C VAL A 56 52.11 32.86 11.54
N PRO A 57 51.78 33.66 10.51
CA PRO A 57 50.73 33.36 9.55
C PRO A 57 51.33 32.63 8.33
N ARG A 58 50.71 31.52 7.89
CA ARG A 58 50.91 31.01 6.52
C ARG A 58 49.61 30.47 5.92
N THR A 59 49.12 31.30 5.01
CA THR A 59 48.25 31.07 3.86
C THR A 59 48.03 29.63 3.36
N ARG A 60 46.74 29.30 3.20
CA ARG A 60 46.09 28.51 2.13
C ARG A 60 46.98 27.61 1.26
N ARG A 61 46.71 26.30 1.33
CA ARG A 61 46.10 25.50 0.23
C ARG A 61 45.89 24.06 0.74
N GLY A 62 44.73 23.82 1.34
CA GLY A 62 44.19 22.47 1.49
C GLY A 62 43.13 22.27 0.43
N LEU A 63 43.43 21.48 -0.61
CA LEU A 63 42.42 20.85 -1.44
C LEU A 63 41.68 19.86 -0.52
N SER A 64 40.66 20.36 0.17
CA SER A 64 39.73 19.50 0.90
C SER A 64 38.88 18.80 -0.16
N SER A 65 38.96 17.48 -0.13
CA SER A 65 38.17 16.56 -0.94
C SER A 65 36.67 16.81 -0.70
N LEU A 66 36.06 17.64 -1.53
CA LEU A 66 34.62 17.65 -1.75
C LEU A 66 34.29 16.52 -2.73
N ALA A 67 34.46 15.28 -2.29
CA ALA A 67 33.87 14.10 -2.92
C ALA A 67 33.02 13.37 -1.89
N ALA A 68 32.08 14.12 -1.30
CA ALA A 68 31.04 13.60 -0.42
C ALA A 68 29.69 14.21 -0.83
N ALA A 69 29.33 13.98 -2.09
CA ALA A 69 28.02 14.18 -2.71
C ALA A 69 28.23 13.68 -4.15
N VAL A 70 27.63 12.61 -4.64
CA VAL A 70 26.21 12.30 -4.70
C VAL A 70 26.13 10.80 -4.99
N ARG A 71 25.68 9.97 -4.04
CA ARG A 71 24.99 8.73 -4.42
C ARG A 71 23.55 9.12 -4.71
N GLN A 72 23.32 9.72 -5.88
CA GLN A 72 22.03 9.54 -6.52
C GLN A 72 22.11 8.11 -7.03
N ASP A 73 21.37 7.21 -6.39
CA ASP A 73 20.98 5.99 -7.08
C ASP A 73 20.35 6.46 -8.39
N ALA A 74 21.12 6.38 -9.48
CA ALA A 74 20.56 6.60 -10.80
C ALA A 74 19.50 5.51 -10.92
N VAL A 75 18.23 5.89 -10.82
CA VAL A 75 17.13 4.97 -11.06
C VAL A 75 17.37 4.42 -12.45
N THR A 76 17.81 3.17 -12.55
CA THR A 76 17.98 2.49 -13.83
C THR A 76 16.59 2.25 -14.37
N TRP A 77 16.31 2.83 -15.52
CA TRP A 77 15.02 2.67 -16.21
C TRP A 77 15.10 1.48 -17.15
N ALA A 78 14.22 0.50 -16.94
CA ALA A 78 14.09 -0.66 -17.81
C ALA A 78 13.23 -0.30 -19.02
N GLN A 79 13.77 -0.44 -20.22
CA GLN A 79 13.01 -0.25 -21.46
C GLN A 79 12.25 -1.53 -21.79
N ALA A 80 10.93 -1.40 -21.97
CA ALA A 80 10.03 -2.53 -22.12
C ALA A 80 8.94 -2.22 -23.16
N PRO A 81 8.66 -3.13 -24.11
CA PRO A 81 7.63 -2.90 -25.12
C PRO A 81 6.23 -3.14 -24.56
N LEU A 82 5.27 -2.37 -25.05
CA LEU A 82 3.85 -2.60 -24.79
C LEU A 82 3.37 -3.83 -25.54
N THR A 83 2.68 -4.74 -24.86
CA THR A 83 2.02 -5.90 -25.50
C THR A 83 0.55 -5.62 -25.79
N LEU A 84 -0.08 -4.73 -25.02
CA LEU A 84 -1.48 -4.36 -25.17
C LEU A 84 -1.75 -2.93 -24.70
N VAL A 85 -2.54 -2.19 -25.47
CA VAL A 85 -3.21 -0.95 -25.06
C VAL A 85 -4.64 -1.01 -25.59
N HIS A 86 -5.61 -1.16 -24.70
CA HIS A 86 -7.02 -1.35 -25.09
C HIS A 86 -7.97 -0.58 -24.17
N PRO A 87 -9.03 0.06 -24.68
CA PRO A 87 -10.05 0.67 -23.82
C PRO A 87 -10.68 -0.34 -22.86
N ALA A 88 -10.60 -0.05 -21.56
CA ALA A 88 -11.25 -0.82 -20.50
C ALA A 88 -12.66 -0.30 -20.15
N ALA A 89 -13.01 0.87 -20.68
CA ALA A 89 -14.31 1.52 -20.53
C ALA A 89 -14.78 2.00 -21.91
N ALA A 90 -16.08 1.90 -22.18
CA ALA A 90 -16.66 2.22 -23.48
C ALA A 90 -16.45 3.69 -23.91
N ASP A 91 -16.22 4.59 -22.95
CA ASP A 91 -16.00 6.01 -23.19
C ASP A 91 -14.51 6.39 -23.32
N GLY A 92 -13.62 5.40 -23.33
CA GLY A 92 -12.17 5.65 -23.47
C GLY A 92 -11.55 6.41 -22.29
N THR A 93 -12.14 6.34 -21.09
CA THR A 93 -11.54 6.99 -19.90
C THR A 93 -10.59 6.07 -19.13
N LEU A 94 -10.69 4.76 -19.32
CA LEU A 94 -9.83 3.74 -18.73
C LEU A 94 -9.26 2.85 -19.83
N PHE A 95 -8.02 2.40 -19.65
CA PHE A 95 -7.32 1.51 -20.57
C PHE A 95 -6.67 0.36 -19.82
N HIS A 96 -6.79 -0.85 -20.36
CA HIS A 96 -5.88 -1.94 -20.05
C HIS A 96 -4.57 -1.67 -20.78
N VAL A 97 -3.47 -1.74 -20.04
CA VAL A 97 -2.12 -1.63 -20.58
C VAL A 97 -1.33 -2.83 -20.08
N ALA A 98 -0.67 -3.55 -20.98
CA ALA A 98 0.22 -4.65 -20.63
C ALA A 98 1.60 -4.40 -21.23
N ILE A 99 2.64 -4.76 -20.47
CA ILE A 99 4.04 -4.47 -20.75
C ILE A 99 4.84 -5.75 -20.62
N ASP A 100 5.64 -6.07 -21.63
CA ASP A 100 6.54 -7.21 -21.61
C ASP A 100 7.78 -6.90 -20.78
N VAL A 101 7.99 -7.65 -19.72
CA VAL A 101 9.16 -7.56 -18.84
C VAL A 101 9.95 -8.87 -18.83
N SER A 102 9.78 -9.75 -19.83
CA SER A 102 10.53 -11.01 -19.92
C SER A 102 12.05 -10.80 -19.97
N ASP A 103 12.48 -9.71 -20.59
CA ASP A 103 13.90 -9.32 -20.70
C ASP A 103 14.43 -8.65 -19.42
N HIS A 104 13.57 -8.43 -18.41
CA HIS A 104 13.90 -7.81 -17.12
C HIS A 104 13.50 -8.72 -15.95
N PRO A 105 14.10 -9.93 -15.83
CA PRO A 105 13.71 -10.91 -14.81
C PRO A 105 13.88 -10.39 -13.37
N ASP A 106 14.89 -9.56 -13.11
CA ASP A 106 15.09 -8.96 -11.78
C ASP A 106 13.98 -7.95 -11.44
N LEU A 107 13.50 -7.20 -12.44
CA LEU A 107 12.38 -6.29 -12.25
C LEU A 107 11.09 -7.07 -11.98
N ALA A 108 10.83 -8.13 -12.75
CA ALA A 108 9.68 -9.01 -12.54
C ALA A 108 9.72 -9.66 -11.14
N ALA A 109 10.86 -10.19 -10.72
CA ALA A 109 11.05 -10.80 -9.40
C ALA A 109 10.90 -9.80 -8.23
N SER A 110 11.17 -8.51 -8.47
CA SER A 110 10.98 -7.47 -7.45
C SER A 110 9.51 -7.14 -7.15
N PHE A 111 8.58 -7.53 -8.04
CA PHE A 111 7.15 -7.48 -7.75
C PHE A 111 6.76 -8.70 -6.94
N SER A 112 6.69 -8.54 -5.62
CA SER A 112 6.51 -9.64 -4.66
C SER A 112 5.18 -9.60 -3.92
N ALA A 113 4.48 -8.47 -3.89
CA ALA A 113 3.23 -8.31 -3.16
C ALA A 113 2.19 -7.48 -3.92
N PRO A 114 0.91 -7.88 -3.91
CA PRO A 114 -0.16 -7.07 -4.51
C PRO A 114 -0.24 -5.69 -3.85
N GLY A 115 -0.61 -4.67 -4.62
CA GLY A 115 -0.63 -3.28 -4.15
C GLY A 115 0.67 -2.50 -4.36
N GLN A 116 1.73 -3.17 -4.84
CA GLN A 116 2.94 -2.50 -5.31
C GLN A 116 2.68 -1.71 -6.62
N TYR A 117 3.55 -0.75 -6.88
CA TYR A 117 3.45 0.16 -8.00
C TYR A 117 4.83 0.50 -8.55
N LEU A 118 4.89 1.13 -9.72
CA LEU A 118 6.13 1.65 -10.28
C LEU A 118 5.91 3.01 -10.92
N GLN A 119 7.00 3.67 -11.31
CA GLN A 119 6.95 4.81 -12.21
C GLN A 119 7.13 4.34 -13.65
N LEU A 120 6.33 4.92 -14.55
CA LEU A 120 6.43 4.71 -15.99
C LEU A 120 6.71 6.05 -16.67
N ARG A 121 7.68 6.08 -17.57
CA ARG A 121 7.90 7.20 -18.50
C ARG A 121 7.53 6.79 -19.91
N VAL A 122 6.91 7.74 -20.60
CA VAL A 122 6.76 7.74 -22.05
C VAL A 122 7.76 8.76 -22.58
N PRO A 123 8.49 8.48 -23.68
CA PRO A 123 9.31 9.50 -24.34
C PRO A 123 8.53 10.81 -24.53
N ASP A 124 9.20 11.95 -24.36
CA ASP A 124 8.62 13.30 -24.48
C ASP A 124 7.56 13.68 -23.41
N ALA A 125 7.25 12.79 -22.47
CA ALA A 125 6.37 13.12 -21.36
C ALA A 125 7.07 14.00 -20.31
N PRO A 126 6.38 14.99 -19.72
CA PRO A 126 7.01 15.96 -18.80
C PRO A 126 7.43 15.34 -17.46
N LYS A 127 6.83 14.22 -17.05
CA LYS A 127 7.14 13.53 -15.78
C LYS A 127 6.70 12.06 -15.82
N PRO A 128 7.20 11.19 -14.95
CA PRO A 128 6.69 9.82 -14.85
C PRO A 128 5.24 9.75 -14.32
N ALA A 129 4.51 8.72 -14.72
CA ALA A 129 3.25 8.32 -14.11
C ALA A 129 3.49 7.23 -13.05
N PHE A 130 2.83 7.33 -11.90
CA PHE A 130 2.80 6.27 -10.90
C PHE A 130 1.63 5.34 -11.17
N LEU A 131 1.90 4.06 -11.41
CA LEU A 131 0.91 3.06 -11.79
C LEU A 131 1.01 1.84 -10.89
N ALA A 132 -0.10 1.48 -10.24
CA ALA A 132 -0.21 0.27 -9.45
C ALA A 132 -0.48 -0.93 -10.37
N MET A 133 0.29 -2.00 -10.17
CA MET A 133 0.19 -3.20 -10.98
C MET A 133 -1.16 -3.89 -10.73
N ALA A 134 -1.82 -4.29 -11.82
CA ALA A 134 -3.10 -4.96 -11.85
C ALA A 134 -2.97 -6.48 -11.83
N SER A 135 -1.94 -7.01 -12.48
CA SER A 135 -1.64 -8.44 -12.47
C SER A 135 -1.17 -8.88 -11.08
N PRO A 136 -1.35 -10.16 -10.70
CA PRO A 136 -0.73 -10.71 -9.50
C PRO A 136 0.79 -10.84 -9.67
N PRO A 137 1.59 -10.82 -8.58
CA PRO A 137 3.04 -11.08 -8.62
C PRO A 137 3.42 -12.34 -9.39
N SER A 138 2.63 -13.41 -9.25
CA SER A 138 2.86 -14.69 -9.93
C SER A 138 2.83 -14.57 -11.47
N ALA A 139 2.01 -13.69 -12.03
CA ALA A 139 1.94 -13.48 -13.48
C ALA A 139 3.22 -12.81 -14.01
N ALA A 140 3.81 -11.89 -13.24
CA ALA A 140 5.09 -11.30 -13.60
C ALA A 140 6.20 -12.35 -13.64
N SER A 141 6.29 -13.20 -12.61
CA SER A 141 7.35 -14.22 -12.53
C SER A 141 7.17 -15.38 -13.51
N SER A 142 5.94 -15.72 -13.91
CA SER A 142 5.67 -16.88 -14.77
C SER A 142 5.49 -16.53 -16.25
N ILE A 143 4.89 -15.38 -16.56
CA ILE A 143 4.57 -14.95 -17.92
C ILE A 143 5.49 -13.81 -18.37
N GLY A 144 6.12 -13.08 -17.43
CA GLY A 144 6.96 -11.93 -17.76
C GLY A 144 6.14 -10.70 -18.15
N VAL A 145 4.94 -10.50 -17.60
CA VAL A 145 4.06 -9.38 -17.98
C VAL A 145 3.60 -8.59 -16.76
N PHE A 146 3.70 -7.27 -16.85
CA PHE A 146 2.99 -6.35 -15.97
C PHE A 146 1.72 -5.82 -16.65
N GLU A 147 0.59 -5.91 -15.96
CA GLU A 147 -0.67 -5.33 -16.41
C GLU A 147 -1.06 -4.14 -15.54
N PHE A 148 -1.74 -3.16 -16.14
CA PHE A 148 -2.19 -1.94 -15.49
C PHE A 148 -3.60 -1.56 -15.95
N LEU A 149 -4.36 -0.91 -15.06
CA LEU A 149 -5.55 -0.16 -15.44
C LEU A 149 -5.27 1.34 -15.36
N VAL A 150 -5.10 1.97 -16.51
CA VAL A 150 -4.68 3.37 -16.62
C VAL A 150 -5.88 4.27 -16.88
N LYS A 151 -6.08 5.26 -16.01
CA LYS A 151 -7.04 6.33 -16.26
C LYS A 151 -6.41 7.40 -17.13
N ARG A 152 -7.03 7.69 -18.28
CA ARG A 152 -6.64 8.81 -19.13
C ARG A 152 -6.87 10.12 -18.37
N VAL A 153 -5.82 10.92 -18.27
CA VAL A 153 -5.87 12.26 -17.65
C VAL A 153 -5.26 13.25 -18.65
N PRO A 154 -6.04 14.22 -19.15
CA PRO A 154 -5.55 15.19 -20.14
C PRO A 154 -4.28 15.92 -19.69
N GLY A 155 -3.35 16.11 -20.62
CA GLY A 155 -2.06 16.76 -20.41
C GLY A 155 -1.07 15.96 -19.54
N SER A 156 -1.28 14.65 -19.37
CA SER A 156 -0.43 13.81 -18.53
C SER A 156 0.20 12.65 -19.30
N THR A 157 1.25 12.08 -18.73
CA THR A 157 1.90 10.85 -19.20
C THR A 157 0.92 9.68 -19.34
N ALA A 158 -0.12 9.63 -18.51
CA ALA A 158 -1.17 8.62 -18.64
C ALA A 158 -2.00 8.82 -19.92
N GLU A 159 -2.24 10.05 -20.37
CA GLU A 159 -2.90 10.29 -21.65
C GLU A 159 -2.02 9.87 -22.82
N LEU A 160 -0.73 10.22 -22.79
CA LEU A 160 0.24 9.79 -23.82
C LEU A 160 0.30 8.26 -23.90
N LEU A 161 0.43 7.58 -22.75
CA LEU A 161 0.44 6.12 -22.66
C LEU A 161 -0.83 5.49 -23.27
N CYS A 162 -2.01 6.06 -23.00
CA CYS A 162 -3.26 5.57 -23.58
C CYS A 162 -3.38 5.82 -25.10
N GLY A 163 -2.48 6.60 -25.70
CA GLY A 163 -2.39 6.82 -27.14
C GLY A 163 -1.35 5.93 -27.86
N LEU A 164 -0.52 5.21 -27.10
CA LEU A 164 0.46 4.27 -27.63
C LEU A 164 -0.20 2.98 -28.14
N ARG A 165 0.59 2.17 -28.83
CA ARG A 165 0.19 0.90 -29.46
C ARG A 165 1.13 -0.23 -29.03
N LYS A 166 0.72 -1.45 -29.32
CA LYS A 166 1.58 -2.63 -29.17
C LYS A 166 2.89 -2.42 -29.93
N GLY A 167 4.01 -2.72 -29.28
CA GLY A 167 5.37 -2.55 -29.81
C GLY A 167 6.04 -1.23 -29.45
N ASP A 168 5.28 -0.20 -29.07
CA ASP A 168 5.88 1.04 -28.55
C ASP A 168 6.61 0.76 -27.23
N VAL A 169 7.73 1.44 -27.01
CA VAL A 169 8.61 1.21 -25.84
C VAL A 169 8.36 2.27 -24.78
N VAL A 170 8.26 1.83 -23.54
CA VAL A 170 8.19 2.69 -22.35
C VAL A 170 9.33 2.35 -21.40
N GLU A 171 9.57 3.25 -20.45
CA GLU A 171 10.60 3.09 -19.44
C GLU A 171 9.98 2.86 -18.05
N LEU A 172 10.40 1.81 -17.36
CA LEU A 172 9.92 1.42 -16.04
C LEU A 172 11.00 1.67 -14.98
N SER A 173 10.62 2.25 -13.84
CA SER A 173 11.48 2.22 -12.65
C SER A 173 11.48 0.82 -12.03
N GLY A 174 12.32 0.62 -11.01
CA GLY A 174 12.14 -0.48 -10.07
C GLY A 174 10.75 -0.45 -9.40
N VAL A 175 10.30 -1.61 -8.95
CA VAL A 175 9.05 -1.77 -8.19
C VAL A 175 9.16 -1.03 -6.85
N MET A 176 8.06 -0.40 -6.45
CA MET A 176 7.96 0.46 -5.28
C MET A 176 6.77 0.05 -4.39
N GLY A 177 6.87 0.43 -3.11
CA GLY A 177 5.87 0.16 -2.09
C GLY A 177 6.01 -1.23 -1.46
N GLY A 178 5.47 -1.38 -0.25
CA GLY A 178 5.46 -2.66 0.48
C GLY A 178 4.28 -3.58 0.11
N GLY A 179 3.41 -3.15 -0.79
CA GLY A 179 2.16 -3.84 -1.09
C GLY A 179 1.15 -3.77 0.06
N PHE A 180 0.10 -4.60 -0.05
CA PHE A 180 -0.83 -4.85 1.03
C PHE A 180 -0.19 -5.79 2.06
N ASP A 181 -0.25 -5.42 3.33
CA ASP A 181 0.22 -6.24 4.44
C ASP A 181 -0.79 -7.37 4.71
N LEU A 182 -0.64 -8.48 3.97
CA LEU A 182 -1.54 -9.63 4.03
C LEU A 182 -1.42 -10.42 5.34
N ASP A 183 -0.29 -10.32 6.04
CA ASP A 183 -0.07 -10.98 7.32
C ASP A 183 -1.07 -10.48 8.38
N LYS A 184 -1.50 -9.22 8.29
CA LYS A 184 -2.55 -8.67 9.16
C LYS A 184 -3.94 -9.29 8.94
N PHE A 185 -4.13 -10.04 7.86
CA PHE A 185 -5.38 -10.76 7.56
C PHE A 185 -5.27 -12.26 7.91
N SER A 186 -4.12 -12.69 8.42
CA SER A 186 -3.85 -14.08 8.73
C SER A 186 -3.88 -14.35 10.25
N PRO A 187 -4.33 -15.54 10.67
CA PRO A 187 -4.99 -16.54 9.85
C PRO A 187 -6.46 -16.13 9.54
N PRO A 188 -7.11 -16.75 8.53
CA PRO A 188 -8.45 -16.35 8.09
C PRO A 188 -9.53 -16.31 9.18
N GLU A 189 -9.47 -17.23 10.13
CA GLU A 189 -10.35 -17.32 11.29
C GLU A 189 -10.22 -16.14 12.27
N ALA A 190 -9.04 -15.51 12.34
CA ALA A 190 -8.81 -14.34 13.20
C ALA A 190 -9.41 -13.07 12.59
N VAL A 191 -9.41 -12.97 11.25
CA VAL A 191 -9.98 -11.83 10.50
C VAL A 191 -11.11 -12.33 9.60
N SER A 192 -12.18 -12.80 10.23
CA SER A 192 -13.29 -13.46 9.54
C SER A 192 -14.12 -12.53 8.65
N SER A 193 -14.03 -11.21 8.85
CA SER A 193 -14.67 -10.21 8.00
C SER A 193 -13.66 -9.29 7.32
N VAL A 194 -13.75 -9.13 5.99
CA VAL A 194 -12.88 -8.23 5.23
C VAL A 194 -13.69 -7.34 4.29
N PHE A 195 -13.55 -6.02 4.45
CA PHE A 195 -14.19 -5.04 3.59
C PHE A 195 -13.18 -4.37 2.67
N ILE A 196 -13.36 -4.54 1.37
CA ILE A 196 -12.51 -4.00 0.34
C ILE A 196 -13.24 -2.83 -0.32
N PHE A 197 -12.57 -1.70 -0.43
CA PHE A 197 -13.10 -0.48 -1.04
C PHE A 197 -12.24 -0.09 -2.23
N ALA A 198 -12.84 -0.13 -3.42
CA ALA A 198 -12.20 0.27 -4.67
C ALA A 198 -12.99 1.39 -5.34
N THR A 199 -12.32 2.40 -5.90
CA THR A 199 -12.98 3.38 -6.79
C THR A 199 -12.19 3.63 -8.07
N GLY A 200 -12.87 3.58 -9.22
CA GLY A 200 -12.25 3.80 -10.54
C GLY A 200 -11.02 2.92 -10.76
N SER A 201 -9.90 3.51 -11.17
CA SER A 201 -8.63 2.77 -11.38
C SER A 201 -8.02 2.19 -10.09
N GLY A 202 -8.54 2.52 -8.92
CA GLY A 202 -8.18 1.87 -7.65
C GLY A 202 -8.51 0.38 -7.60
N ILE A 203 -9.36 -0.12 -8.52
CA ILE A 203 -9.57 -1.57 -8.69
C ILE A 203 -8.31 -2.29 -9.20
N SER A 204 -7.34 -1.57 -9.79
CA SER A 204 -6.09 -2.15 -10.33
C SER A 204 -5.35 -2.99 -9.27
N PRO A 205 -4.86 -2.41 -8.16
CA PRO A 205 -4.21 -3.21 -7.12
C PRO A 205 -5.16 -4.21 -6.44
N ILE A 206 -6.47 -3.94 -6.40
CA ILE A 206 -7.45 -4.87 -5.82
C ILE A 206 -7.61 -6.13 -6.68
N ARG A 207 -7.56 -6.02 -8.01
CA ARG A 207 -7.48 -7.19 -8.88
C ARG A 207 -6.27 -8.03 -8.52
N SER A 208 -5.10 -7.40 -8.40
CA SER A 208 -3.85 -8.08 -8.00
C SER A 208 -4.03 -8.81 -6.66
N LEU A 209 -4.65 -8.16 -5.66
CA LEU A 209 -4.96 -8.77 -4.35
C LEU A 209 -5.86 -10.01 -4.48
N ILE A 210 -6.96 -9.89 -5.22
CA ILE A 210 -7.95 -10.96 -5.38
C ILE A 210 -7.33 -12.15 -6.12
N GLU A 211 -6.65 -11.88 -7.24
CA GLU A 211 -6.04 -12.91 -8.09
C GLU A 211 -4.75 -13.50 -7.49
N SER A 212 -4.15 -12.87 -6.48
CA SER A 212 -3.04 -13.45 -5.69
C SER A 212 -3.53 -14.46 -4.64
N GLY A 213 -4.82 -14.44 -4.29
CA GLY A 213 -5.43 -15.31 -3.29
C GLY A 213 -5.15 -14.86 -1.85
N PHE A 214 -6.17 -14.35 -1.15
CA PHE A 214 -6.08 -13.98 0.29
C PHE A 214 -7.06 -14.80 1.17
N SER A 215 -7.40 -16.01 0.71
CA SER A 215 -8.31 -16.95 1.38
C SER A 215 -9.70 -16.38 1.65
N ALA A 216 -10.33 -15.75 0.65
CA ALA A 216 -11.64 -15.14 0.83
C ALA A 216 -12.75 -16.16 1.14
N ASN A 217 -12.67 -17.36 0.58
CA ASN A 217 -13.58 -18.49 0.81
C ASN A 217 -13.46 -19.14 2.20
N GLU A 218 -12.37 -18.88 2.92
CA GLU A 218 -12.14 -19.38 4.29
C GLU A 218 -12.65 -18.40 5.36
N ARG A 219 -13.18 -17.25 4.93
CA ARG A 219 -13.71 -16.19 5.80
C ARG A 219 -15.24 -16.20 5.79
N SER A 220 -15.84 -15.64 6.84
CA SER A 220 -17.30 -15.62 6.97
C SER A 220 -17.94 -14.53 6.10
N ASP A 221 -17.25 -13.41 5.87
CA ASP A 221 -17.78 -12.30 5.08
C ASP A 221 -16.68 -11.49 4.41
N VAL A 222 -16.59 -11.57 3.09
CA VAL A 222 -15.66 -10.77 2.30
C VAL A 222 -16.46 -9.96 1.29
N ARG A 223 -16.34 -8.63 1.34
CA ARG A 223 -17.12 -7.75 0.47
C ARG A 223 -16.26 -6.73 -0.25
N LEU A 224 -16.44 -6.64 -1.56
CA LEU A 224 -15.85 -5.59 -2.40
C LEU A 224 -16.91 -4.52 -2.70
N TYR A 225 -16.79 -3.35 -2.07
CA TYR A 225 -17.52 -2.15 -2.48
C TYR A 225 -16.76 -1.46 -3.62
N TYR A 226 -17.26 -1.62 -4.84
CA TYR A 226 -16.61 -1.09 -6.03
C TYR A 226 -17.38 0.10 -6.60
N GLY A 227 -16.83 1.29 -6.37
CA GLY A 227 -17.40 2.55 -6.82
C GLY A 227 -17.00 2.93 -8.24
N ALA A 228 -17.99 3.22 -9.08
CA ALA A 228 -17.79 3.83 -10.39
C ALA A 228 -18.82 4.94 -10.66
N ARG A 229 -18.63 5.68 -11.76
CA ARG A 229 -19.62 6.67 -12.19
C ARG A 229 -20.88 5.98 -12.72
N ASN A 230 -20.70 4.99 -13.58
CA ASN A 230 -21.74 4.15 -14.17
C ASN A 230 -21.12 2.80 -14.60
N LEU A 231 -21.95 1.85 -15.05
CA LEU A 231 -21.46 0.53 -15.48
C LEU A 231 -20.48 0.63 -16.66
N GLN A 232 -20.69 1.56 -17.59
CA GLN A 232 -19.80 1.72 -18.74
C GLN A 232 -18.36 2.12 -18.37
N ARG A 233 -18.16 2.63 -17.15
CA ARG A 233 -16.87 3.01 -16.57
C ARG A 233 -16.36 2.05 -15.50
N MET A 234 -17.05 0.94 -15.28
CA MET A 234 -16.68 -0.07 -14.29
C MET A 234 -15.82 -1.15 -14.97
N ALA A 235 -14.50 -1.01 -14.88
CA ALA A 235 -13.57 -2.00 -15.44
C ALA A 235 -13.70 -3.35 -14.72
N TYR A 236 -13.33 -4.43 -15.41
CA TYR A 236 -13.28 -5.81 -14.90
C TYR A 236 -14.63 -6.47 -14.56
N GLN A 237 -15.74 -6.00 -15.14
CA GLN A 237 -17.06 -6.64 -14.98
C GLN A 237 -17.06 -8.12 -15.42
N ASP A 238 -16.28 -8.45 -16.44
CA ASP A 238 -16.05 -9.80 -16.95
C ASP A 238 -15.41 -10.74 -15.91
N ARG A 239 -14.71 -10.19 -14.91
CA ARG A 239 -14.02 -10.94 -13.85
C ARG A 239 -14.91 -11.20 -12.63
N PHE A 240 -16.06 -10.53 -12.53
CA PHE A 240 -16.87 -10.55 -11.31
C PHE A 240 -17.31 -11.96 -10.92
N ARG A 241 -17.70 -12.78 -11.90
CA ARG A 241 -18.09 -14.17 -11.65
C ARG A 241 -16.96 -14.98 -11.03
N ASP A 242 -15.73 -14.82 -11.52
CA ASP A 242 -14.56 -15.54 -11.03
C ASP A 242 -14.24 -15.10 -9.58
N TRP A 243 -14.26 -13.79 -9.32
CA TRP A 243 -14.04 -13.24 -7.99
C TRP A 243 -15.16 -13.62 -7.00
N GLU A 244 -16.41 -13.70 -7.45
CA GLU A 244 -17.52 -14.18 -6.61
C GLU A 244 -17.36 -15.67 -6.28
N SER A 245 -16.87 -16.47 -7.23
CA SER A 245 -16.60 -17.89 -7.00
C SER A 245 -15.46 -18.13 -6.00
N SER A 246 -14.56 -17.16 -5.80
CA SER A 246 -13.50 -17.24 -4.78
C SER A 246 -13.96 -16.80 -3.38
N GLY A 247 -15.25 -16.49 -3.19
CA GLY A 247 -15.84 -16.16 -1.90
C GLY A 247 -16.05 -14.67 -1.64
N ILE A 248 -15.82 -13.80 -2.64
CA ILE A 248 -15.98 -12.36 -2.51
C ILE A 248 -17.39 -11.94 -2.94
N ARG A 249 -18.15 -11.30 -2.05
CA ARG A 249 -19.39 -10.63 -2.47
C ARG A 249 -19.04 -9.27 -3.09
N ILE A 250 -19.39 -9.06 -4.35
CA ILE A 250 -19.17 -7.78 -5.02
C ILE A 250 -20.42 -6.90 -4.86
N ILE A 251 -20.22 -5.66 -4.44
CA ILE A 251 -21.25 -4.63 -4.30
C ILE A 251 -20.85 -3.47 -5.22
N PRO A 252 -21.33 -3.46 -6.47
CA PRO A 252 -21.13 -2.32 -7.37
C PRO A 252 -21.89 -1.11 -6.82
N VAL A 253 -21.23 0.05 -6.74
CA VAL A 253 -21.82 1.30 -6.26
C VAL A 253 -21.67 2.37 -7.33
N LEU A 254 -22.79 2.87 -7.85
CA LEU A 254 -22.78 3.83 -8.95
C LEU A 254 -23.21 5.22 -8.49
N SER A 255 -22.37 6.22 -8.76
CA SER A 255 -22.67 7.62 -8.40
C SER A 255 -23.60 8.32 -9.41
N GLN A 256 -23.59 7.90 -10.67
CA GLN A 256 -24.46 8.40 -11.74
C GLN A 256 -24.95 7.22 -12.60
N PRO A 257 -25.70 6.27 -12.01
CA PRO A 257 -26.28 5.16 -12.74
C PRO A 257 -27.35 5.61 -13.74
N ASP A 258 -27.66 4.73 -14.69
CA ASP A 258 -28.89 4.86 -15.48
C ASP A 258 -30.13 4.47 -14.66
N ASP A 259 -31.31 4.65 -15.26
CA ASP A 259 -32.60 4.32 -14.63
C ASP A 259 -32.84 2.81 -14.51
N LYS A 260 -32.08 1.99 -15.22
CA LYS A 260 -32.17 0.52 -15.17
C LYS A 260 -31.41 -0.05 -13.98
N TRP A 261 -30.45 0.69 -13.43
CA TRP A 261 -29.68 0.27 -12.27
C TRP A 261 -30.54 0.04 -11.02
N ARG A 262 -30.46 -1.16 -10.46
CA ARG A 262 -31.17 -1.56 -9.23
C ARG A 262 -30.25 -1.76 -8.01
N GLY A 263 -28.93 -1.76 -8.22
CA GLY A 263 -27.95 -1.92 -7.15
C GLY A 263 -27.67 -0.63 -6.37
N GLU A 264 -26.56 -0.61 -5.65
CA GLU A 264 -26.22 0.50 -4.77
C GLU A 264 -25.94 1.80 -5.53
N ARG A 265 -26.47 2.90 -5.00
CA ARG A 265 -26.36 4.25 -5.58
C ARG A 265 -25.54 5.16 -4.67
N GLY A 266 -24.82 6.10 -5.26
CA GLY A 266 -24.01 7.09 -4.55
C GLY A 266 -22.54 6.68 -4.45
N TYR A 267 -22.01 6.64 -3.23
CA TYR A 267 -20.59 6.38 -2.96
C TYR A 267 -20.40 5.20 -2.01
N VAL A 268 -19.24 4.55 -2.08
CA VAL A 268 -18.95 3.29 -1.37
C VAL A 268 -19.10 3.39 0.14
N GLN A 269 -18.75 4.53 0.74
CA GLN A 269 -18.93 4.79 2.17
C GLN A 269 -20.41 4.78 2.57
N ALA A 270 -21.29 5.35 1.74
CA ALA A 270 -22.72 5.39 2.02
C ALA A 270 -23.38 4.03 1.82
N ALA A 271 -22.90 3.23 0.85
CA ALA A 271 -23.32 1.85 0.68
C ALA A 271 -22.93 1.00 1.91
N PHE A 272 -21.72 1.20 2.44
CA PHE A 272 -21.25 0.49 3.64
C PHE A 272 -22.06 0.84 4.89
N THR A 273 -22.45 2.10 5.11
CA THR A 273 -23.27 2.50 6.28
C THR A 273 -24.63 1.79 6.34
N LYS A 274 -25.13 1.22 5.24
CA LYS A 274 -26.38 0.46 5.22
C LYS A 274 -26.24 -0.93 5.85
N VAL A 275 -25.01 -1.40 6.10
CA VAL A 275 -24.76 -2.68 6.76
C VAL A 275 -25.20 -2.55 8.22
N LYS A 276 -26.32 -3.20 8.56
CA LYS A 276 -26.87 -3.24 9.93
C LYS A 276 -26.16 -4.24 10.85
N GLN A 277 -25.09 -4.87 10.42
CA GLN A 277 -24.36 -5.85 11.23
C GLN A 277 -23.49 -5.15 12.28
N ILE A 278 -23.52 -5.68 13.49
CA ILE A 278 -22.53 -5.35 14.52
C ILE A 278 -21.20 -5.89 14.03
N LEU A 279 -20.30 -5.00 13.65
CA LEU A 279 -18.94 -5.35 13.26
C LEU A 279 -18.13 -5.58 14.54
N ASN A 280 -17.55 -6.77 14.68
CA ASN A 280 -16.51 -6.96 15.68
C ASN A 280 -15.21 -6.38 15.10
N SER A 281 -14.79 -5.23 15.63
CA SER A 281 -13.58 -4.55 15.15
C SER A 281 -12.36 -5.46 15.21
N SER A 282 -12.23 -6.31 16.25
CA SER A 282 -11.06 -7.17 16.44
C SER A 282 -10.90 -8.28 15.40
N SER A 283 -11.97 -8.63 14.67
CA SER A 283 -11.96 -9.66 13.63
C SER A 283 -12.33 -9.10 12.25
N THR A 284 -12.23 -7.78 12.08
CA THR A 284 -12.55 -7.08 10.84
C THR A 284 -11.32 -6.39 10.26
N GLY A 285 -11.01 -6.68 9.00
CA GLY A 285 -9.97 -6.01 8.22
C GLY A 285 -10.56 -5.13 7.12
N ALA A 286 -9.82 -4.10 6.71
CA ALA A 286 -10.20 -3.26 5.57
C ALA A 286 -9.03 -3.00 4.62
N VAL A 287 -9.32 -3.06 3.32
CA VAL A 287 -8.39 -2.69 2.25
C VAL A 287 -9.01 -1.58 1.42
N LEU A 288 -8.29 -0.49 1.21
CA LEU A 288 -8.80 0.69 0.51
C LEU A 288 -7.85 1.10 -0.61
N CYS A 289 -8.40 1.23 -1.82
CA CYS A 289 -7.67 1.71 -2.99
C CYS A 289 -8.55 2.60 -3.86
N GLY A 290 -8.13 3.84 -4.08
CA GLY A 290 -8.91 4.73 -4.91
C GLY A 290 -8.56 6.20 -4.78
N HIS A 291 -9.53 7.03 -5.13
CA HIS A 291 -9.38 8.48 -5.04
C HIS A 291 -9.31 8.93 -3.59
N LYS A 292 -8.47 9.91 -3.27
CA LYS A 292 -8.27 10.42 -1.89
C LYS A 292 -9.57 10.78 -1.17
N GLN A 293 -10.54 11.35 -1.89
CA GLN A 293 -11.87 11.69 -1.36
C GLN A 293 -12.68 10.49 -0.83
N MET A 294 -12.37 9.26 -1.27
CA MET A 294 -12.96 8.04 -0.73
C MET A 294 -12.57 7.84 0.75
N MET A 295 -11.35 8.23 1.12
CA MET A 295 -10.80 8.08 2.47
C MET A 295 -11.25 9.19 3.42
N GLU A 296 -11.42 10.40 2.91
CA GLU A 296 -11.62 11.61 3.73
C GLU A 296 -13.07 11.85 4.17
N GLY A 297 -14.01 10.93 3.89
CA GLY A 297 -15.41 10.96 4.31
C GLY A 297 -16.00 12.35 4.59
N LYS A 298 -16.66 12.99 3.62
CA LYS A 298 -17.28 14.32 3.82
C LYS A 298 -18.12 14.34 5.10
N ASN A 299 -17.68 15.13 6.07
CA ASN A 299 -18.29 15.47 7.36
C ASN A 299 -19.80 15.12 7.48
N SER A 300 -20.09 13.90 7.93
CA SER A 300 -21.31 13.55 8.64
C SER A 300 -21.02 12.30 9.48
N LYS A 301 -20.55 12.51 10.71
CA LYS A 301 -20.37 11.51 11.79
C LYS A 301 -19.96 10.09 11.32
N GLY A 302 -18.66 9.87 11.24
CA GLY A 302 -18.04 8.54 11.05
C GLY A 302 -17.11 8.52 9.85
N SER A 303 -15.83 8.82 10.06
CA SER A 303 -14.79 8.45 9.11
C SER A 303 -14.68 6.91 9.04
N LEU A 304 -14.49 6.37 7.84
CA LEU A 304 -14.16 4.96 7.62
C LEU A 304 -12.81 4.59 8.26
#